data_AF-A0A2E7CQY2-F1
#
_entry.id   AF-A0A2E7CQY2-F1
#
_cell.length_a   1.000
_cell.length_b   1.000
_cell.length_c   1.000
_cell.angle_alpha   90.00
_cell.angle_beta   90.00
_cell.angle_gamma   90.00
#
_symmetry.space_group_name_H-M   'P 1'
#
loop_
_entity.id
_entity.type
_entity.pdbx_description
1 polymer ?
#
loop_
_entity_poly.entity_id
_entity_poly.type
_entity_poly.pdbx_seq_one_letter_code
_entity_poly.pdbx_strand_id
1 'polypeptide(L)' 'MKKYDVVILTESRYLNPEVIDDYIQNVLTEDGLILKELKKLGLKATRKDWDDKHFNWSEAKILLIRST' A
#
# COMPACT_ATOMS: atom_id res chain seq x y z
N MET A 1 16.05 -13.42 4.08
CA MET A 1 14.85 -12.75 4.64
C MET A 1 14.19 -11.92 3.55
N LYS A 2 12.86 -11.85 3.53
CA LYS A 2 12.10 -10.96 2.62
C LYS A 2 12.35 -9.48 2.99
N LYS A 3 12.27 -8.57 2.02
CA LYS A 3 12.53 -7.13 2.21
C LYS A 3 11.36 -6.43 2.89
N TYR A 4 10.14 -6.82 2.55
CA TYR A 4 8.90 -6.28 3.12
C TYR A 4 8.13 -7.38 3.84
N ASP A 5 7.61 -7.03 5.01
CA ASP A 5 6.69 -7.89 5.75
C ASP A 5 5.28 -7.78 5.17
N VAL A 6 4.84 -6.56 4.81
CA VAL A 6 3.52 -6.31 4.23
C VAL A 6 3.63 -5.30 3.10
N VAL A 7 3.02 -5.59 1.95
CA VAL A 7 2.84 -4.63 0.86
C VAL A 7 1.35 -4.40 0.68
N ILE A 8 0.90 -3.17 0.90
CA ILE A 8 -0.48 -2.74 0.66
C ILE A 8 -0.62 -2.46 -0.83
N LEU A 9 -1.53 -3.16 -1.49
CA LEU A 9 -1.82 -2.98 -2.91
C LEU A 9 -2.93 -1.96 -3.09
N THR A 10 -2.75 -1.06 -4.05
CA THR A 10 -3.70 -0.01 -4.41
C THR A 10 -3.70 0.16 -5.93
N GLU A 11 -4.76 0.71 -6.52
CA GLU A 11 -4.75 1.05 -7.95
C GLU A 11 -3.83 2.25 -8.25
N SER A 12 -3.28 2.31 -9.46
CA SER A 12 -2.41 3.40 -9.92
C SER A 12 -2.96 4.79 -9.61
N ARG A 13 -4.27 4.98 -9.83
CA ARG A 13 -4.98 6.25 -9.59
C ARG A 13 -4.93 6.72 -8.15
N TYR A 14 -4.75 5.83 -7.18
CA TYR A 14 -4.65 6.19 -5.77
C TYR A 14 -3.20 6.31 -5.30
N LEU A 15 -2.20 5.84 -6.06
CA LEU A 15 -0.81 5.83 -5.60
C LEU A 15 -0.29 7.27 -5.44
N ASN A 16 -0.46 8.09 -6.47
CA ASN A 16 -0.14 9.52 -6.50
C ASN A 16 -1.21 10.24 -7.35
N PRO A 17 -2.43 10.44 -6.81
CA PRO A 17 -3.52 11.07 -7.56
C PRO A 17 -3.18 12.52 -7.93
N GLU A 18 -3.53 12.93 -9.15
CA GLU A 18 -3.41 14.33 -9.59
C GLU A 18 -4.50 15.23 -8.97
N VAL A 19 -5.69 14.65 -8.72
CA VAL A 19 -6.83 15.31 -8.09
C VAL A 19 -7.28 14.48 -6.90
N ILE A 20 -7.51 15.12 -5.76
CA ILE A 20 -8.00 14.48 -4.54
C ILE A 20 -9.43 14.96 -4.28
N ASP A 21 -10.39 14.09 -4.53
CA ASP A 21 -11.77 14.25 -4.06
C ASP A 21 -11.97 13.55 -2.72
N ASP A 22 -13.17 13.65 -2.13
CA ASP A 22 -13.48 13.04 -0.83
C ASP A 22 -13.30 11.52 -0.81
N TYR A 23 -13.56 10.85 -1.94
CA TYR A 23 -13.42 9.41 -2.05
C TYR A 23 -11.95 8.98 -2.11
N ILE A 24 -11.15 9.66 -2.93
CA ILE A 24 -9.70 9.48 -3.00
C ILE A 24 -9.07 9.78 -1.64
N GLN A 25 -9.53 10.85 -0.96
CA GLN A 25 -9.06 11.18 0.39
C GLN A 25 -9.34 10.06 1.39
N ASN A 26 -10.50 9.40 1.31
CA ASN A 26 -10.81 8.24 2.16
C ASN A 26 -9.85 7.09 1.91
N VAL A 27 -9.61 6.72 0.65
CA VAL A 27 -8.67 5.64 0.28
C VAL A 27 -7.26 5.95 0.80
N LEU A 28 -6.77 7.17 0.59
CA LEU A 28 -5.45 7.60 1.07
C LEU A 28 -5.36 7.55 2.60
N THR A 29 -6.43 7.95 3.28
CA THR A 29 -6.50 7.96 4.75
C THR A 29 -6.47 6.54 5.30
N GLU A 30 -7.29 5.65 4.77
CA GLU A 30 -7.35 4.24 5.21
C GLU A 30 -6.02 3.51 4.98
N ASP A 31 -5.47 3.59 3.76
CA ASP A 31 -4.17 2.99 3.43
C ASP A 31 -3.06 3.57 4.33
N GLY A 32 -3.11 4.88 4.58
CA GLY A 32 -2.17 5.59 5.45
C GLY A 32 -2.23 5.14 6.91
N LEU A 33 -3.44 4.94 7.45
CA LEU A 33 -3.64 4.44 8.82
C LEU A 33 -3.07 3.04 8.97
N ILE A 34 -3.35 2.14 8.01
CA ILE A 34 -2.83 0.77 8.04
C ILE A 34 -1.30 0.78 7.97
N LEU A 35 -0.73 1.53 7.01
CA LEU A 35 0.72 1.63 6.85
C LEU A 35 1.40 2.15 8.13
N LYS A 36 0.80 3.15 8.77
CA LYS A 36 1.29 3.75 10.02
C LYS A 36 1.29 2.73 11.16
N GLU A 37 0.19 2.02 11.37
CA GLU A 37 0.09 1.05 12.47
C GLU A 37 0.99 -0.19 12.23
N LEU A 38 1.11 -0.68 10.99
CA LEU A 38 2.06 -1.73 10.66
C LEU A 38 3.50 -1.33 10.99
N LYS A 39 3.90 -0.09 10.64
CA LYS A 39 5.24 0.43 10.97
C LYS A 39 5.45 0.57 12.47
N LYS A 40 4.43 0.99 13.23
CA LYS A 40 4.50 1.05 14.71
C LYS A 40 4.69 -0.32 15.36
N LEU A 41 4.17 -1.38 14.74
CA LEU A 41 4.42 -2.77 15.15
C LEU A 41 5.82 -3.27 14.79
N GLY A 42 6.68 -2.43 14.20
CA GLY A 42 8.03 -2.80 13.77
C GLY A 42 8.10 -3.54 12.44
N LEU A 43 6.98 -3.59 11.70
CA LEU A 43 6.92 -4.28 10.40
C LEU A 43 7.45 -3.40 9.27
N LYS A 44 8.20 -4.00 8.35
CA LYS A 44 8.62 -3.37 7.09
C LYS A 44 7.46 -3.34 6.12
N ALA A 45 6.63 -2.30 6.22
CA ALA A 45 5.46 -2.11 5.38
C ALA A 45 5.64 -1.01 4.32
N THR A 46 5.07 -1.22 3.13
CA THR A 46 4.99 -0.22 2.04
C THR A 46 3.66 -0.30 1.31
N ARG A 47 3.33 0.73 0.53
CA ARG A 47 2.20 0.78 -0.38
C ARG A 47 2.69 0.76 -1.82
N LYS A 48 2.02 0.02 -2.71
CA LYS A 48 2.39 -0.15 -4.12
C LYS A 48 1.18 -0.25 -5.03
N ASP A 49 1.35 0.23 -6.26
CA ASP A 49 0.44 -0.07 -7.36
C ASP A 49 0.46 -1.58 -7.62
N TRP A 50 -0.71 -2.21 -7.73
CA TRP A 50 -0.83 -3.65 -7.98
C TRP A 50 -0.27 -4.06 -9.35
N ASP A 51 -0.18 -3.14 -10.31
CA ASP A 51 0.43 -3.36 -11.64
C ASP A 51 1.86 -2.76 -11.75
N ASP A 52 2.55 -2.51 -10.63
CA ASP A 52 3.95 -2.04 -10.66
C ASP A 52 4.88 -3.12 -11.25
N LYS A 53 5.16 -3.02 -12.56
CA LYS A 53 6.03 -3.94 -13.31
C LYS A 53 7.48 -3.95 -12.86
N HIS A 54 7.90 -2.95 -12.08
CA HIS A 54 9.26 -2.84 -11.55
C HIS A 54 9.38 -3.39 -10.13
N PHE A 55 8.25 -3.71 -9.49
CA PHE A 55 8.26 -4.27 -8.14
C PHE A 55 8.46 -5.80 -8.17
N ASN A 56 9.47 -6.28 -7.47
CA ASN A 56 9.68 -7.71 -7.29
C ASN A 56 8.76 -8.23 -6.18
N TRP A 57 7.61 -8.81 -6.55
CA TRP A 57 6.63 -9.37 -5.61
C TRP A 57 7.19 -10.46 -4.69
N SER A 58 8.24 -11.16 -5.13
CA SER A 58 8.93 -12.14 -4.29
C SER A 58 9.68 -11.51 -3.11
N GLU A 59 9.81 -10.18 -3.03
CA GLU A 59 10.40 -9.48 -1.88
C GLU A 59 9.42 -9.27 -0.72
N ALA A 60 8.13 -9.52 -0.92
CA ALA A 60 7.09 -9.40 0.08
C ALA A 60 6.81 -10.74 0.80
N LYS A 61 6.47 -10.70 2.09
CA LYS A 61 5.87 -11.84 2.79
C LYS A 61 4.36 -11.90 2.58
N ILE A 62 3.69 -10.75 2.68
CA ILE A 62 2.25 -10.60 2.57
C ILE A 62 1.92 -9.49 1.57
N LEU A 63 0.93 -9.75 0.71
CA LEU A 63 0.27 -8.76 -0.13
C LEU A 63 -1.12 -8.51 0.46
N LEU A 64 -1.40 -7.27 0.88
CA LEU A 64 -2.69 -6.89 1.42
C LEU A 64 -3.51 -6.20 0.32
N ILE A 65 -4.61 -6.81 -0.08
CA ILE A 65 -5.59 -6.24 -1.01
C ILE A 65 -6.82 -5.84 -0.20
N ARG A 66 -7.30 -4.63 -0.43
CA ARG A 66 -8.56 -4.14 0.13
C ARG A 66 -9.54 -3.89 -1.02
N SER A 67 -10.69 -4.53 -0.97
CA SER A 67 -11.85 -4.13 -1.76
C SER A 67 -12.70 -3.22 -0.88
N THR A 68 -12.83 -1.95 -1.27
CA THR A 68 -13.79 -0.99 -0.70
C THR A 68 -15.04 -0.95 -1.54
#